data_AF-A0A952HZV7-F1
#
_entry.id   AF-A0A952HZV7-F1
#
_cell.length_a   1.000
_cell.length_b   1.000
_cell.length_c   1.000
_cell.angle_alpha   90.00
_cell.angle_beta   90.00
_cell.angle_gamma   90.00
#
_symmetry.space_group_name_H-M   'P 1'
#
loop_
_entity.id
_entity.type
_entity.pdbx_description
1 polymer ?
#
loop_
_entity_poly.entity_id
_entity_poly.type
_entity_poly.pdbx_seq_one_letter_code
_entity_poly.pdbx_strand_id
1 'polypeptide(L)'
;FIEKNAPTLPVWKRELIRIVRKVSQYFYPQGMTKVMNEGFATFMHYHIINEMFEQGYIDDGFMLEFIHSHSSVVFQPEFNSPYFSGINPYALGFNVFMDIKRICQDPTEEDRNWFPNLIGKDWLDEVHYAMENFRDDSFILQYLSPKVMRDMRLFLIADFEEEDEYEISAIHNERGYRKIRESLSNQYRRAFYVPDIQVDRVDLHTTSKLHMVHQIVDDKRLDPREAQSTLEHVRYLWEFPVELTSRNKLGINEEVYQCD
;
A
#
# COMPACT_ATOMS: atom_id res chain seq x y z
N PHE A 1 -11.86 20.26 -5.87
CA PHE A 1 -12.34 21.21 -6.91
C PHE A 1 -13.82 21.56 -6.70
N ILE A 2 -14.72 20.57 -6.71
CA ILE A 2 -16.18 20.73 -6.59
C ILE A 2 -16.60 21.67 -5.44
N GLU A 3 -16.08 21.46 -4.22
CA GLU A 3 -16.32 22.32 -3.03
C GLU A 3 -16.28 23.82 -3.35
N LYS A 4 -15.28 24.25 -4.14
CA LYS A 4 -14.98 25.66 -4.40
C LYS A 4 -15.68 26.18 -5.65
N ASN A 5 -15.85 25.34 -6.67
CA ASN A 5 -16.22 25.79 -8.02
C ASN A 5 -17.61 25.34 -8.48
N ALA A 6 -18.29 24.44 -7.76
CA ALA A 6 -19.65 24.02 -8.13
C ALA A 6 -20.57 25.25 -8.20
N PRO A 7 -21.33 25.50 -9.28
CA PRO A 7 -22.05 26.77 -9.44
C PRO A 7 -23.21 26.93 -8.46
N THR A 8 -23.99 25.88 -8.26
CA THR A 8 -25.28 25.89 -7.54
C THR A 8 -25.25 25.19 -6.19
N LEU A 9 -24.09 24.63 -5.80
CA LEU A 9 -23.98 23.80 -4.60
C LEU A 9 -24.25 24.62 -3.31
N PRO A 10 -25.27 24.23 -2.51
CA PRO A 10 -25.59 24.90 -1.25
C PRO A 10 -24.42 24.92 -0.26
N VAL A 11 -24.37 25.97 0.56
CA VAL A 11 -23.28 26.20 1.54
C VAL A 11 -23.08 25.00 2.48
N TRP A 12 -24.16 24.40 2.99
CA TRP A 12 -24.06 23.25 3.88
C TRP A 12 -23.48 22.00 3.18
N LYS A 13 -23.81 21.76 1.89
CA LYS A 13 -23.21 20.66 1.12
C LYS A 13 -21.71 20.90 0.89
N ARG A 14 -21.31 22.15 0.63
CA ARG A 14 -19.88 22.51 0.54
C ARG A 14 -19.13 22.21 1.82
N GLU A 15 -19.74 22.51 2.97
CA GLU A 15 -19.13 22.23 4.27
C GLU A 15 -18.91 20.73 4.47
N LEU A 16 -19.88 19.89 4.10
CA LEU A 16 -19.71 18.43 4.14
C LEU A 16 -18.56 17.97 3.25
N ILE A 17 -18.49 18.43 1.99
CA ILE A 17 -17.39 18.09 1.08
C ILE A 17 -16.04 18.55 1.66
N ARG A 18 -16.01 19.74 2.29
CA ARG A 18 -14.79 20.27 2.94
C ARG A 18 -14.34 19.39 4.10
N ILE A 19 -15.26 18.93 4.95
CA ILE A 19 -14.96 18.02 6.06
C ILE A 19 -14.40 16.72 5.51
N VAL A 20 -15.09 16.08 4.56
CA VAL A 20 -14.64 14.84 3.92
C VAL A 20 -13.24 15.03 3.32
N ARG A 21 -13.01 16.11 2.56
CA ARG A 21 -11.69 16.41 1.98
C ARG A 21 -10.60 16.54 3.05
N LYS A 22 -10.86 17.30 4.14
CA LYS A 22 -9.87 17.48 5.22
C LYS A 22 -9.55 16.16 5.91
N VAL A 23 -10.57 15.35 6.18
CA VAL A 23 -10.41 14.03 6.79
C VAL A 23 -9.62 13.11 5.86
N SER A 24 -9.98 13.03 4.57
CA SER A 24 -9.24 12.23 3.59
C SER A 24 -7.79 12.70 3.44
N GLN A 25 -7.50 14.00 3.50
CA GLN A 25 -6.14 14.53 3.45
C GLN A 25 -5.31 14.15 4.69
N TYR A 26 -5.93 14.07 5.86
CA TYR A 26 -5.28 13.59 7.08
C TYR A 26 -4.93 12.10 6.99
N PHE A 27 -5.85 11.27 6.50
CA PHE A 27 -5.63 9.82 6.33
C PHE A 27 -4.78 9.45 5.10
N TYR A 28 -4.61 10.38 4.15
CA TYR A 28 -3.87 10.17 2.91
C TYR A 28 -2.47 9.57 3.13
N PRO A 29 -1.60 10.13 4.00
CA PRO A 29 -0.29 9.55 4.28
C PRO A 29 -0.35 8.22 5.04
N GLN A 30 -1.34 8.02 5.92
CA GLN A 30 -1.44 6.79 6.73
C GLN A 30 -1.67 5.54 5.87
N GLY A 31 -2.41 5.67 4.77
CA GLY A 31 -2.60 4.57 3.82
C GLY A 31 -1.32 4.15 3.08
N MET A 32 -0.27 4.97 3.10
CA MET A 32 1.02 4.65 2.46
C MET A 32 2.05 4.04 3.41
N THR A 33 1.75 3.96 4.71
CA THR A 33 2.67 3.50 5.76
C THR A 33 2.06 2.38 6.59
N LYS A 34 1.07 1.66 6.05
CA LYS A 34 0.30 0.65 6.78
C LYS A 34 1.19 -0.50 7.24
N VAL A 35 1.97 -1.09 6.33
CA VAL A 35 2.88 -2.21 6.64
C VAL A 35 3.92 -1.79 7.67
N MET A 36 4.50 -0.59 7.50
CA MET A 36 5.47 -0.04 8.44
C MET A 36 4.86 0.22 9.81
N ASN A 37 3.73 0.90 9.90
CA ASN A 37 3.10 1.23 11.17
C ASN A 37 2.66 -0.03 11.94
N GLU A 38 2.02 -0.97 11.24
CA GLU A 38 1.53 -2.21 11.83
C GLU A 38 2.69 -3.13 12.24
N GLY A 39 3.71 -3.27 11.39
CA GLY A 39 4.92 -4.01 11.68
C GLY A 39 5.76 -3.41 12.80
N PHE A 40 5.89 -2.09 12.85
CA PHE A 40 6.63 -1.40 13.91
C PHE A 40 5.92 -1.54 15.25
N ALA A 41 4.59 -1.42 15.27
CA ALA A 41 3.80 -1.63 16.48
C ALA A 41 3.98 -3.06 17.01
N THR A 42 3.86 -4.09 16.17
CA THR A 42 4.05 -5.48 16.61
C THR A 42 5.49 -5.76 17.03
N PHE A 43 6.47 -5.20 16.32
CA PHE A 43 7.87 -5.30 16.66
C PHE A 43 8.18 -4.67 18.03
N MET A 44 7.71 -3.45 18.29
CA MET A 44 7.94 -2.77 19.57
C MET A 44 7.21 -3.47 20.71
N HIS A 45 5.95 -3.87 20.51
CA HIS A 45 5.20 -4.64 21.52
C HIS A 45 5.92 -5.94 21.89
N TYR A 46 6.41 -6.68 20.88
CA TYR A 46 7.21 -7.88 21.11
C TYR A 46 8.44 -7.59 21.96
N HIS A 47 9.22 -6.57 21.63
CA HIS A 47 10.45 -6.27 22.37
C HIS A 47 10.18 -5.77 23.78
N ILE A 48 9.26 -4.81 23.95
CA ILE A 48 8.95 -4.24 25.27
C ILE A 48 8.41 -5.32 26.21
N ILE A 49 7.50 -6.17 25.74
CA ILE A 49 6.89 -7.20 26.58
C ILE A 49 7.90 -8.28 26.95
N ASN A 50 8.73 -8.75 26.00
CA ASN A 50 9.79 -9.71 26.33
C ASN A 50 10.79 -9.11 27.33
N GLU A 51 11.21 -7.85 27.16
CA GLU A 51 12.11 -7.18 28.10
C GLU A 51 11.49 -7.07 29.49
N MET A 52 10.20 -6.70 29.58
CA MET A 52 9.49 -6.65 30.85
C MET A 52 9.42 -8.01 31.54
N PHE A 53 9.32 -9.10 30.78
CA PHE A 53 9.33 -10.46 31.32
C PHE A 53 10.70 -10.86 31.82
N GLU A 54 11.74 -10.61 31.04
CA GLU A 54 13.14 -10.89 31.42
C GLU A 54 13.54 -10.12 32.69
N GLN A 55 13.06 -8.89 32.85
CA GLN A 55 13.27 -8.07 34.05
C GLN A 55 12.33 -8.43 35.22
N GLY A 56 11.38 -9.35 35.03
CA GLY A 56 10.46 -9.82 36.07
C GLY A 56 9.31 -8.87 36.43
N TYR A 57 8.95 -7.92 35.56
CA TYR A 57 7.80 -7.02 35.74
C TYR A 57 6.46 -7.67 35.38
N ILE A 58 6.48 -8.75 34.59
CA ILE A 58 5.28 -9.49 34.20
C ILE A 58 5.45 -10.98 34.49
N ASP A 59 4.35 -11.65 34.76
CA ASP A 59 4.32 -13.08 35.10
C ASP A 59 4.10 -13.97 33.88
N ASP A 60 4.27 -15.28 34.09
CA ASP A 60 4.08 -16.31 33.06
C ASP A 60 2.64 -16.31 32.49
N GLY A 61 1.64 -15.98 33.31
CA GLY A 61 0.24 -15.95 32.90
C GLY A 61 -0.01 -14.86 31.86
N PHE A 62 0.47 -13.65 32.13
CA PHE A 62 0.43 -12.53 31.18
C PHE A 62 1.22 -12.85 29.90
N MET A 63 2.39 -13.50 30.03
CA MET A 63 3.19 -13.87 28.87
C MET A 63 2.45 -14.85 27.95
N LEU A 64 1.72 -15.83 28.50
CA LEU A 64 0.92 -16.76 27.71
C LEU A 64 -0.21 -16.05 26.95
N GLU A 65 -0.90 -15.11 27.59
CA GLU A 65 -1.93 -14.28 26.94
C GLU A 65 -1.32 -13.43 25.81
N PHE A 66 -0.15 -12.84 26.06
CA PHE A 66 0.57 -12.07 25.05
C PHE A 66 0.96 -12.94 23.86
N ILE A 67 1.55 -14.12 24.06
CA ILE A 67 1.93 -15.03 22.98
C ILE A 67 0.71 -15.40 22.12
N HIS A 68 -0.42 -15.71 22.76
CA HIS A 68 -1.67 -15.99 22.06
C HIS A 68 -2.14 -14.79 21.22
N SER A 69 -2.16 -13.58 21.80
CA SER A 69 -2.55 -12.36 21.09
C SER A 69 -1.60 -12.02 19.95
N HIS A 70 -0.28 -12.08 20.19
CA HIS A 70 0.74 -11.71 19.22
C HIS A 70 0.72 -12.67 18.03
N SER A 71 0.75 -13.98 18.28
CA SER A 71 0.68 -15.00 17.23
C SER A 71 -0.58 -14.90 16.38
N SER A 72 -1.71 -14.52 16.98
CA SER A 72 -2.96 -14.28 16.25
C SER A 72 -2.86 -13.08 15.30
N VAL A 73 -2.21 -11.99 15.72
CA VAL A 73 -2.07 -10.77 14.91
C VAL A 73 -1.09 -10.96 13.76
N VAL A 74 0.03 -11.66 14.00
CA VAL A 74 1.05 -11.91 12.96
C VAL A 74 0.79 -13.17 12.14
N PHE A 75 -0.35 -13.83 12.33
CA PHE A 75 -0.69 -15.02 11.57
C PHE A 75 -0.85 -14.69 10.08
N GLN A 76 -0.08 -15.39 9.24
CA GLN A 76 -0.18 -15.33 7.78
C GLN A 76 -0.70 -16.66 7.26
N PRO A 77 -1.93 -16.72 6.71
CA PRO A 77 -2.41 -17.91 6.02
C PRO A 77 -1.50 -18.26 4.83
N GLU A 78 -1.33 -19.56 4.55
CA GLU A 78 -0.68 -20.03 3.33
C GLU A 78 -1.50 -19.66 2.09
N PHE A 79 -0.86 -19.56 0.93
CA PHE A 79 -1.49 -19.11 -0.33
C PHE A 79 -2.67 -19.99 -0.79
N ASN A 80 -2.69 -21.27 -0.39
CA ASN A 80 -3.72 -22.25 -0.73
C ASN A 80 -4.87 -22.28 0.29
N SER A 81 -4.82 -21.45 1.33
CA SER A 81 -5.87 -21.36 2.34
C SER A 81 -7.10 -20.64 1.79
N PRO A 82 -8.33 -21.12 2.07
CA PRO A 82 -9.55 -20.41 1.70
C PRO A 82 -9.70 -19.05 2.42
N TYR A 83 -8.91 -18.83 3.47
CA TYR A 83 -8.90 -17.58 4.25
C TYR A 83 -7.77 -16.63 3.83
N PHE A 84 -7.02 -16.93 2.77
CA PHE A 84 -6.00 -16.04 2.25
C PHE A 84 -6.65 -14.82 1.58
N SER A 85 -6.37 -13.63 2.09
CA SER A 85 -6.87 -12.36 1.56
C SER A 85 -5.74 -11.38 1.18
N GLY A 86 -4.55 -11.92 0.90
CA GLY A 86 -3.34 -11.16 0.68
C GLY A 86 -2.33 -11.29 1.83
N ILE A 87 -1.23 -10.54 1.71
CA ILE A 87 -0.17 -10.53 2.72
C ILE A 87 -0.61 -9.70 3.91
N ASN A 88 -0.53 -10.30 5.10
CA ASN A 88 -0.80 -9.66 6.38
C ASN A 88 0.28 -8.58 6.63
N PRO A 89 -0.09 -7.29 6.66
CA PRO A 89 0.85 -6.21 6.89
C PRO A 89 1.58 -6.29 8.24
N TYR A 90 0.92 -6.77 9.30
CA TYR A 90 1.56 -7.04 10.60
C TYR A 90 2.67 -8.08 10.49
N ALA A 91 2.40 -9.20 9.79
CA ALA A 91 3.36 -10.28 9.63
C ALA A 91 4.56 -9.85 8.77
N LEU A 92 4.30 -9.20 7.63
CA LEU A 92 5.34 -8.71 6.74
C LEU A 92 6.24 -7.68 7.43
N GLY A 93 5.65 -6.64 8.00
CA GLY A 93 6.40 -5.57 8.65
C GLY A 93 7.19 -6.09 9.86
N PHE A 94 6.59 -6.95 10.69
CA PHE A 94 7.28 -7.57 11.83
C PHE A 94 8.51 -8.36 11.37
N ASN A 95 8.36 -9.23 10.37
CA ASN A 95 9.47 -10.04 9.86
C ASN A 95 10.59 -9.17 9.28
N VAL A 96 10.27 -8.08 8.57
CA VAL A 96 11.29 -7.16 8.04
C VAL A 96 12.03 -6.44 9.18
N PHE A 97 11.33 -5.91 10.19
CA PHE A 97 12.01 -5.24 11.33
C PHE A 97 12.84 -6.21 12.18
N MET A 98 12.35 -7.43 12.42
CA MET A 98 13.13 -8.49 13.07
C MET A 98 14.39 -8.82 12.27
N ASP A 99 14.30 -8.83 10.94
CA ASP A 99 15.43 -9.11 10.08
C ASP A 99 16.44 -7.95 10.04
N ILE A 100 16.01 -6.69 10.08
CA ILE A 100 16.90 -5.53 10.25
C ILE A 100 17.75 -5.72 11.51
N LYS A 101 17.10 -6.00 12.65
CA LYS A 101 17.80 -6.25 13.92
C LYS A 101 18.79 -7.41 13.80
N ARG A 102 18.36 -8.53 13.21
CA ARG A 102 19.23 -9.69 12.99
C ARG A 102 20.43 -9.34 12.11
N ILE A 103 20.25 -8.63 11.00
CA ILE A 103 21.35 -8.25 10.10
C ILE A 103 22.37 -7.36 10.82
N CYS A 104 21.91 -6.44 11.66
CA CYS A 104 22.80 -5.58 12.44
C CYS A 104 23.65 -6.39 13.44
N GLN A 105 23.06 -7.39 14.10
CA GLN A 105 23.67 -8.14 15.20
C GLN A 105 24.41 -9.43 14.77
N ASP A 106 23.80 -10.24 13.92
CA ASP A 106 24.28 -11.54 13.45
C ASP A 106 24.07 -11.72 11.92
N PRO A 107 24.88 -11.04 11.09
CA PRO A 107 24.77 -11.09 9.64
C PRO A 107 25.36 -12.37 9.04
N THR A 108 24.62 -12.95 8.10
CA THR A 108 25.07 -14.04 7.24
C THR A 108 25.83 -13.52 6.02
N GLU A 109 26.53 -14.40 5.29
CA GLU A 109 27.21 -14.03 4.03
C GLU A 109 26.25 -13.44 2.99
N GLU A 110 24.99 -13.89 2.94
CA GLU A 110 23.98 -13.33 2.03
C GLU A 110 23.65 -11.88 2.41
N ASP A 111 23.56 -11.57 3.70
CA ASP A 111 23.30 -10.21 4.20
C ASP A 111 24.47 -9.28 3.91
N ARG A 112 25.71 -9.78 3.93
CA ARG A 112 26.90 -9.00 3.54
C ARG A 112 26.82 -8.52 2.09
N ASN A 113 26.21 -9.31 1.22
CA ASN A 113 26.03 -8.95 -0.19
C ASN A 113 24.84 -8.01 -0.42
N TRP A 114 23.73 -8.23 0.31
CA TRP A 114 22.49 -7.47 0.10
C TRP A 114 22.39 -6.18 0.92
N PHE A 115 22.90 -6.19 2.14
CA PHE A 115 22.77 -5.10 3.11
C PHE A 115 24.11 -4.77 3.78
N PRO A 116 25.18 -4.48 3.01
CA PRO A 116 26.50 -4.18 3.58
C PRO A 116 26.46 -3.01 4.57
N ASN A 117 25.55 -2.05 4.35
CA ASN A 117 25.42 -0.85 5.16
C ASN A 117 24.70 -1.06 6.50
N LEU A 118 24.13 -2.24 6.76
CA LEU A 118 23.42 -2.54 8.01
C LEU A 118 24.31 -3.23 9.05
N ILE A 119 25.42 -3.81 8.61
CA ILE A 119 26.26 -4.68 9.43
C ILE A 119 26.95 -3.88 10.54
N GLY A 120 26.79 -4.34 11.78
CA GLY A 120 27.44 -3.76 12.96
C GLY A 120 26.93 -2.38 13.36
N LYS A 121 25.84 -1.90 12.74
CA LYS A 121 25.13 -0.70 13.20
C LYS A 121 24.30 -0.99 14.45
N ASP A 122 23.94 0.07 15.17
CA ASP A 122 22.86 -0.01 16.14
C ASP A 122 21.53 -0.29 15.42
N TRP A 123 20.87 -1.38 15.79
CA TRP A 123 19.65 -1.81 15.13
C TRP A 123 18.48 -0.90 15.43
N LEU A 124 18.43 -0.29 16.61
CA LEU A 124 17.32 0.55 17.03
C LEU A 124 17.36 1.88 16.27
N ASP A 125 18.56 2.46 16.12
CA ASP A 125 18.77 3.65 15.28
C ASP A 125 18.35 3.39 13.83
N GLU A 126 18.67 2.23 13.27
CA GLU A 126 18.28 1.88 11.90
C GLU A 126 16.76 1.66 11.76
N VAL A 127 16.11 1.04 12.75
CA VAL A 127 14.64 0.90 12.77
C VAL A 127 13.98 2.28 12.82
N HIS A 128 14.49 3.21 13.64
CA HIS A 128 13.99 4.58 13.68
C HIS A 128 14.23 5.32 12.36
N TYR A 129 15.42 5.17 11.77
CA TYR A 129 15.72 5.73 10.45
C TYR A 129 14.76 5.23 9.37
N ALA A 130 14.45 3.93 9.38
CA ALA A 130 13.47 3.35 8.46
C ALA A 130 12.08 3.99 8.65
N MET A 131 11.62 4.14 9.89
CA MET A 131 10.31 4.73 10.20
C MET A 131 10.19 6.22 9.83
N GLU A 132 11.28 6.97 9.94
CA GLU A 132 11.27 8.42 9.66
C GLU A 132 11.35 8.75 8.17
N ASN A 133 11.99 7.90 7.36
CA ASN A 133 12.41 8.26 6.00
C ASN A 133 11.70 7.49 4.89
N PHE A 134 10.95 6.43 5.20
CA PHE A 134 10.36 5.55 4.20
C PHE A 134 8.83 5.46 4.30
N ARG A 135 8.22 5.07 3.18
CA ARG A 135 6.85 4.57 3.05
C ARG A 135 6.86 3.08 2.70
N ASP A 136 5.72 2.40 2.79
CA ASP A 136 5.62 0.94 2.57
C ASP A 136 6.29 0.47 1.27
N ASP A 137 6.03 1.15 0.15
CA ASP A 137 6.62 0.82 -1.16
C ASP A 137 8.15 0.86 -1.12
N SER A 138 8.70 1.98 -0.65
CA SER A 138 10.15 2.19 -0.53
C SER A 138 10.80 1.32 0.56
N PHE A 139 10.10 1.06 1.66
CA PHE A 139 10.57 0.24 2.78
C PHE A 139 10.73 -1.21 2.33
N ILE A 140 9.73 -1.76 1.64
CA ILE A 140 9.80 -3.11 1.06
C ILE A 140 10.93 -3.18 0.04
N LEU A 141 11.04 -2.18 -0.84
CA LEU A 141 12.09 -2.15 -1.86
C LEU A 141 13.50 -2.11 -1.25
N GLN A 142 13.66 -1.40 -0.13
CA GLN A 142 14.95 -1.15 0.50
C GLN A 142 15.36 -2.23 1.51
N TYR A 143 14.42 -2.81 2.27
CA TYR A 143 14.71 -3.66 3.43
C TYR A 143 14.21 -5.10 3.33
N LEU A 144 13.38 -5.46 2.34
CA LEU A 144 12.95 -6.85 2.19
C LEU A 144 14.13 -7.74 1.75
N SER A 145 14.58 -8.62 2.64
CA SER A 145 15.71 -9.51 2.40
C SER A 145 15.31 -10.82 1.72
N PRO A 146 16.25 -11.50 1.04
CA PRO A 146 16.06 -12.86 0.54
C PRO A 146 15.64 -13.85 1.63
N LYS A 147 16.16 -13.70 2.85
CA LYS A 147 15.78 -14.52 3.99
C LYS A 147 14.30 -14.37 4.32
N VAL A 148 13.81 -13.14 4.50
CA VAL A 148 12.39 -12.90 4.79
C VAL A 148 11.51 -13.42 3.66
N MET A 149 11.91 -13.22 2.40
CA MET A 149 11.19 -13.75 1.24
C MET A 149 11.09 -15.28 1.26
N ARG A 150 12.15 -15.99 1.69
CA ARG A 150 12.13 -17.46 1.85
C ARG A 150 11.27 -17.90 3.03
N ASP A 151 11.44 -17.27 4.18
CA ASP A 151 10.73 -17.64 5.41
C ASP A 151 9.20 -17.48 5.23
N MET A 152 8.79 -16.42 4.53
CA MET A 152 7.40 -16.17 4.17
C MET A 152 6.93 -16.91 2.89
N ARG A 153 7.82 -17.69 2.26
CA ARG A 153 7.56 -18.43 1.01
C ARG A 153 6.95 -17.56 -0.10
N LEU A 154 7.46 -16.34 -0.28
CA LEU A 154 6.95 -15.42 -1.28
C LEU A 154 7.34 -15.87 -2.69
N PHE A 155 6.38 -15.86 -3.60
CA PHE A 155 6.58 -16.12 -5.02
C PHE A 155 5.79 -15.11 -5.86
N LEU A 156 6.22 -14.91 -7.10
CA LEU A 156 5.53 -14.07 -8.06
C LEU A 156 4.79 -14.96 -9.06
N ILE A 157 3.49 -14.72 -9.22
CA ILE A 157 2.71 -15.23 -10.34
C ILE A 157 2.72 -14.13 -11.39
N ALA A 158 3.23 -14.43 -12.59
CA ALA A 158 3.03 -13.54 -13.72
C ALA A 158 1.71 -13.92 -14.38
N ASP A 159 0.79 -12.98 -14.45
CA ASP A 159 -0.44 -13.08 -15.23
C ASP A 159 -0.23 -12.16 -16.44
N PHE A 160 0.10 -12.76 -17.59
CA PHE A 160 0.18 -12.03 -18.85
C PHE A 160 -1.17 -12.21 -19.54
N GLU A 161 -1.82 -11.09 -19.89
CA GLU A 161 -3.18 -11.02 -20.46
C GLU A 161 -3.35 -11.84 -21.77
N GLU A 162 -2.25 -12.33 -22.35
CA GLU A 162 -2.20 -13.14 -23.57
C GLU A 162 -1.96 -14.65 -23.34
N GLU A 163 -1.77 -15.12 -22.09
CA GLU A 163 -1.43 -16.53 -21.79
C GLU A 163 -2.52 -17.22 -20.94
N ASP A 164 -2.98 -18.39 -21.39
CA ASP A 164 -4.02 -19.21 -20.73
C ASP A 164 -3.54 -19.89 -19.43
N GLU A 165 -2.24 -19.83 -19.11
CA GLU A 165 -1.63 -20.51 -17.96
C GLU A 165 -0.86 -19.53 -17.05
N TYR A 166 -1.03 -19.66 -15.74
CA TYR A 166 -0.28 -18.88 -14.75
C TYR A 166 1.18 -19.35 -14.66
N GLU A 167 2.14 -18.54 -15.11
CA GLU A 167 3.56 -18.86 -14.97
C GLU A 167 4.11 -18.41 -13.60
N ILE A 168 4.72 -19.35 -12.86
CA ILE A 168 5.55 -19.01 -11.69
C ILE A 168 6.88 -18.45 -12.21
N SER A 169 6.89 -17.15 -12.50
CA SER A 169 7.98 -16.46 -13.19
C SER A 169 9.24 -16.23 -12.34
N ALA A 170 9.15 -16.32 -11.01
CA ALA A 170 10.28 -16.15 -10.10
C ALA A 170 10.24 -17.12 -8.90
N ILE A 171 11.19 -18.05 -8.90
CA ILE A 171 11.53 -18.91 -7.76
C ILE A 171 12.71 -18.34 -6.96
N HIS A 172 12.90 -18.79 -5.73
CA HIS A 172 13.87 -18.38 -4.71
C HIS A 172 15.37 -18.44 -5.11
N ASN A 173 15.78 -17.71 -6.15
CA ASN A 173 17.15 -17.49 -6.60
C ASN A 173 17.49 -15.99 -6.63
N GLU A 174 18.76 -15.62 -6.80
CA GLU A 174 19.21 -14.23 -6.66
C GLU A 174 18.48 -13.23 -7.58
N ARG A 175 18.22 -13.61 -8.84
CA ARG A 175 17.45 -12.78 -9.78
C ARG A 175 15.96 -12.76 -9.43
N GLY A 176 15.42 -13.85 -8.91
CA GLY A 176 14.04 -13.98 -8.46
C GLY A 176 13.73 -13.09 -7.26
N TYR A 177 14.62 -13.00 -6.28
CA TYR A 177 14.40 -12.13 -5.11
C TYR A 177 14.26 -10.66 -5.47
N ARG A 178 15.08 -10.15 -6.41
CA ARG A 178 14.94 -8.76 -6.87
C ARG A 178 13.58 -8.52 -7.52
N LYS A 179 13.14 -9.42 -8.39
CA LYS A 179 11.82 -9.35 -9.03
C LYS A 179 10.66 -9.43 -8.03
N ILE A 180 10.73 -10.36 -7.07
CA ILE A 180 9.70 -10.51 -6.02
C ILE A 180 9.61 -9.22 -5.21
N ARG A 181 10.75 -8.68 -4.77
CA ARG A 181 10.81 -7.44 -4.00
C ARG A 181 10.28 -6.23 -4.76
N GLU A 182 10.68 -6.07 -6.02
CA GLU A 182 10.18 -4.98 -6.89
C GLU A 182 8.67 -5.12 -7.13
N SER A 183 8.19 -6.34 -7.40
CA SER A 183 6.77 -6.59 -7.64
C SER A 183 5.93 -6.34 -6.39
N LEU A 184 6.40 -6.81 -5.23
CA LEU A 184 5.71 -6.58 -3.96
C LEU A 184 5.71 -5.09 -3.60
N SER A 185 6.84 -4.40 -3.74
CA SER A 185 6.92 -2.94 -3.56
C SER A 185 5.90 -2.21 -4.44
N ASN A 186 5.77 -2.61 -5.72
CA ASN A 186 4.79 -2.03 -6.63
C ASN A 186 3.34 -2.27 -6.21
N GLN A 187 3.00 -3.39 -5.58
CA GLN A 187 1.65 -3.62 -5.06
C GLN A 187 1.25 -2.62 -3.97
N TYR A 188 2.21 -2.16 -3.16
CA TYR A 188 1.98 -1.15 -2.11
C TYR A 188 2.07 0.29 -2.63
N ARG A 189 2.49 0.51 -3.88
CA ARG A 189 2.47 1.85 -4.49
C ARG A 189 1.02 2.28 -4.67
N ARG A 190 0.63 3.37 -4.02
CA ARG A 190 -0.75 3.88 -4.07
C ARG A 190 -1.31 4.09 -5.48
N ALA A 191 -0.46 4.52 -6.43
CA ALA A 191 -0.86 4.70 -7.82
C ALA A 191 -1.44 3.42 -8.46
N PHE A 192 -1.17 2.23 -7.88
CA PHE A 192 -1.65 0.95 -8.40
C PHE A 192 -3.07 0.60 -7.98
N TYR A 193 -3.63 1.25 -6.95
CA TYR A 193 -4.97 0.94 -6.42
C TYR A 193 -5.85 2.16 -6.17
N VAL A 194 -5.33 3.39 -6.33
CA VAL A 194 -6.15 4.61 -6.36
C VAL A 194 -6.03 5.24 -7.75
N PRO A 195 -7.11 5.27 -8.56
CA PRO A 195 -7.10 5.89 -9.88
C PRO A 195 -6.72 7.38 -9.83
N ASP A 196 -5.86 7.82 -10.75
CA ASP A 196 -5.48 9.22 -10.89
C ASP A 196 -6.51 9.95 -11.75
N ILE A 197 -7.51 10.54 -11.09
CA ILE A 197 -8.56 11.33 -11.73
C ILE A 197 -8.36 12.80 -11.41
N GLN A 198 -8.22 13.61 -12.45
CA GLN A 198 -7.98 15.04 -12.35
C GLN A 198 -9.06 15.83 -13.10
N VAL A 199 -9.31 17.05 -12.63
CA VAL A 199 -10.16 17.98 -13.38
C VAL A 199 -9.31 18.60 -14.50
N ASP A 200 -9.72 18.39 -15.74
CA ASP A 200 -9.06 18.94 -16.94
C ASP A 200 -9.54 20.37 -17.21
N ARG A 201 -10.86 20.55 -17.36
CA ARG A 201 -11.46 21.86 -17.63
C ARG A 201 -12.96 21.90 -17.29
N VAL A 202 -13.50 23.11 -17.23
CA VAL A 202 -14.94 23.38 -17.12
C VAL A 202 -15.35 24.26 -18.28
N ASP A 203 -16.45 23.92 -18.96
CA ASP A 203 -17.04 24.80 -19.96
C ASP A 203 -17.85 25.91 -19.30
N LEU A 204 -17.23 27.08 -19.11
CA LEU A 204 -17.84 28.21 -18.40
C LEU A 204 -18.92 28.96 -19.18
N HIS A 205 -19.05 28.75 -20.48
CA HIS A 205 -19.84 29.64 -21.34
C HIS A 205 -21.09 29.01 -21.91
N THR A 206 -21.10 27.69 -22.16
CA THR A 206 -22.26 27.06 -22.82
C THR A 206 -23.00 26.08 -21.93
N THR A 207 -22.31 25.09 -21.37
CA THR A 207 -22.96 23.95 -20.71
C THR A 207 -22.66 23.83 -19.22
N SER A 208 -21.67 24.56 -18.70
CA SER A 208 -21.10 24.30 -17.38
C SER A 208 -20.58 22.86 -17.23
N LYS A 209 -20.30 22.16 -18.34
CA LYS A 209 -19.84 20.77 -18.33
C LYS A 209 -18.47 20.65 -17.67
N LEU A 210 -18.34 19.69 -16.74
CA LEU A 210 -17.07 19.36 -16.08
C LEU A 210 -16.37 18.23 -16.85
N HIS A 211 -15.17 18.52 -17.35
CA HIS A 211 -14.31 17.52 -17.99
C HIS A 211 -13.24 17.07 -17.00
N MET A 212 -13.17 15.76 -16.80
CA MET A 212 -12.18 15.09 -15.97
C MET A 212 -11.37 14.13 -16.84
N VAL A 213 -10.12 13.90 -16.44
CA VAL A 213 -9.22 12.96 -17.08
C VAL A 213 -8.76 11.92 -16.07
N HIS A 214 -8.85 10.66 -16.44
CA HIS A 214 -8.21 9.54 -15.75
C HIS A 214 -6.88 9.23 -16.46
N GLN A 215 -5.77 9.24 -15.74
CA GLN A 215 -4.47 8.83 -16.30
C GLN A 215 -4.29 7.33 -16.13
N ILE A 216 -4.21 6.60 -17.26
CA ILE A 216 -3.98 5.15 -17.24
C ILE A 216 -2.53 4.90 -16.82
N VAL A 217 -2.37 4.19 -15.72
CA VAL A 217 -1.07 3.75 -15.20
C VAL A 217 -0.98 2.24 -15.32
N ASP A 218 0.07 1.78 -15.98
CA ASP A 218 0.40 0.36 -16.17
C ASP A 218 -0.78 -0.45 -16.75
N ASP A 219 -1.42 0.14 -17.77
CA ASP A 219 -2.54 -0.41 -18.54
C ASP A 219 -3.77 -0.79 -17.72
N LYS A 220 -3.83 -0.33 -16.46
CA LYS A 220 -4.99 -0.50 -15.58
C LYS A 220 -6.11 0.48 -15.97
N ARG A 221 -7.19 -0.08 -16.48
CA ARG A 221 -8.43 0.64 -16.82
C ARG A 221 -9.37 0.72 -15.63
N LEU A 222 -10.35 1.63 -15.72
CA LEU A 222 -11.42 1.70 -14.73
C LEU A 222 -12.43 0.60 -15.00
N ASP A 223 -13.05 0.04 -13.96
CA ASP A 223 -14.23 -0.79 -14.16
C ASP A 223 -15.37 0.10 -14.71
N PRO A 224 -15.99 -0.26 -15.85
CA PRO A 224 -16.98 0.60 -16.48
C PRO A 224 -18.22 0.88 -15.63
N ARG A 225 -18.64 -0.08 -14.79
CA ARG A 225 -19.82 0.08 -13.93
C ARG A 225 -19.52 0.98 -12.74
N GLU A 226 -18.38 0.78 -12.10
CA GLU A 226 -17.94 1.64 -10.99
C GLU A 226 -17.62 3.06 -11.47
N ALA A 227 -17.01 3.21 -12.65
CA ALA A 227 -16.74 4.51 -13.27
C ALA A 227 -18.04 5.27 -13.53
N GLN A 228 -19.04 4.62 -14.13
CA GLN A 228 -20.34 5.24 -14.39
C GLN A 228 -21.05 5.63 -13.09
N SER A 229 -21.11 4.73 -12.09
CA SER A 229 -21.74 5.02 -10.81
C SER A 229 -21.05 6.15 -10.06
N THR A 230 -19.71 6.21 -10.09
CA THR A 230 -18.96 7.32 -9.50
C THR A 230 -19.28 8.63 -10.21
N LEU A 231 -19.38 8.59 -11.55
CA LEU A 231 -19.67 9.76 -12.37
C LEU A 231 -21.09 10.32 -12.08
N GLU A 232 -22.08 9.48 -11.80
CA GLU A 232 -23.42 9.90 -11.36
C GLU A 232 -23.38 10.69 -10.04
N HIS A 233 -22.56 10.28 -9.07
CA HIS A 233 -22.40 11.01 -7.81
C HIS A 233 -21.67 12.34 -8.03
N VAL A 234 -20.67 12.37 -8.92
CA VAL A 234 -20.01 13.63 -9.30
C VAL A 234 -21.00 14.57 -9.99
N ARG A 235 -21.82 14.05 -10.91
CA ARG A 235 -22.91 14.77 -11.58
C ARG A 235 -23.91 15.34 -10.60
N TYR A 236 -24.28 14.57 -9.57
CA TYR A 236 -25.20 15.01 -8.51
C TYR A 236 -24.63 16.17 -7.70
N LEU A 237 -23.32 16.17 -7.43
CA LEU A 237 -22.66 17.27 -6.70
C LEU A 237 -22.37 18.49 -7.61
N TRP A 238 -22.14 18.26 -8.89
CA TRP A 238 -21.81 19.31 -9.86
C TRP A 238 -23.05 20.00 -10.45
N GLU A 239 -24.18 19.29 -10.54
CA GLU A 239 -25.48 19.74 -11.08
C GLU A 239 -25.54 20.05 -12.59
N PHE A 240 -24.42 19.97 -13.32
CA PHE A 240 -24.33 20.06 -14.79
C PHE A 240 -23.68 18.82 -15.40
N PRO A 241 -23.74 18.59 -16.73
CA PRO A 241 -23.14 17.42 -17.36
C PRO A 241 -21.68 17.21 -16.97
N VAL A 242 -21.26 15.95 -16.89
CA VAL A 242 -19.89 15.57 -16.53
C VAL A 242 -19.36 14.54 -17.52
N GLU A 243 -18.06 14.60 -17.78
CA GLU A 243 -17.37 13.67 -18.66
C GLU A 243 -16.04 13.27 -18.04
N LEU A 244 -15.74 11.97 -18.07
CA LEU A 244 -14.47 11.40 -17.64
C LEU A 244 -13.84 10.71 -18.84
N THR A 245 -12.64 11.15 -19.22
CA THR A 245 -11.86 10.54 -20.30
C THR A 245 -10.65 9.81 -19.74
N SER A 246 -10.52 8.51 -20.03
CA SER A 246 -9.29 7.76 -19.75
C SER A 246 -8.25 8.03 -20.84
N ARG A 247 -7.05 8.46 -20.43
CA ARG A 247 -5.94 8.80 -21.32
C ARG A 247 -4.72 7.94 -21.02
N ASN A 248 -4.13 7.36 -22.04
CA ASN A 248 -2.91 6.55 -21.91
C ASN A 248 -1.63 7.40 -21.83
N LYS A 249 -0.49 6.74 -21.59
CA LYS A 249 0.83 7.38 -21.47
C LYS A 249 1.26 8.16 -22.72
N LEU A 250 0.70 7.84 -23.89
CA LEU A 250 0.95 8.55 -25.17
C LEU A 250 0.04 9.76 -25.37
N GLY A 251 -0.87 10.03 -24.43
CA GLY A 251 -1.83 11.12 -24.52
C GLY A 251 -3.08 10.80 -25.34
N ILE A 252 -3.25 9.53 -25.76
CA ILE A 252 -4.40 9.09 -26.55
C ILE A 252 -5.55 8.76 -25.60
N ASN A 253 -6.75 9.23 -25.95
CA ASN A 253 -7.97 8.93 -25.20
C ASN A 253 -8.46 7.52 -25.60
N GLU A 254 -8.67 6.64 -24.62
CA GLU A 254 -9.10 5.25 -24.86
C GLU A 254 -10.56 5.02 -24.48
N GLU A 255 -11.01 5.61 -23.38
CA GLU A 255 -12.37 5.42 -22.86
C GLU A 255 -12.99 6.77 -22.51
N VAL A 256 -14.29 6.90 -22.71
CA VAL A 256 -15.05 8.10 -22.37
C VAL A 256 -16.33 7.69 -21.65
N TYR A 257 -16.53 8.22 -20.45
CA TYR A 257 -17.73 8.06 -19.63
C TYR A 257 -18.44 9.40 -19.55
N GLN A 258 -19.76 9.40 -19.70
CA GLN A 258 -20.57 10.62 -19.68
C GLN A 258 -21.80 10.44 -18.81
N CYS A 259 -22.20 11.53 -18.15
CA CYS A 259 -23.44 11.61 -17.38
C CYS A 259 -24.02 13.02 -17.58
N ASP A 260 -25.17 13.08 -18.24
CA ASP A 260 -25.84 14.33 -18.64
C ASP A 260 -26.75 14.90 -17.53
#